data_AF-A0A9J6Q332-F1
#
_entry.id   AF-A0A9J6Q332-F1
#
_cell.length_a   1.000
_cell.length_b   1.000
_cell.length_c   1.000
_cell.angle_alpha   90.00
_cell.angle_beta   90.00
_cell.angle_gamma   90.00
#
_symmetry.space_group_name_H-M   'P 1'
#
loop_
_entity.id
_entity.type
_entity.pdbx_description
1 polymer ?
#
loop_
_entity_poly.entity_id
_entity_poly.type
_entity_poly.pdbx_seq_one_letter_code
_entity_poly.pdbx_strand_id
1 'polypeptide(L)'
;MNNKVWDGKISSLPAEFKTQLLGMLDRPDVIAVRLGITGKGIQPNYQLIHVDNSVTTMNGANHKKFERADEFDETNITAPLTRCDITTMILTGQ
;
A
#
# COMPACT_ATOMS: atom_id res chain seq x y z
N MET A 1 14.66 12.72 17.83
CA MET A 1 14.35 12.05 16.54
C MET A 1 12.87 12.25 16.27
N ASN A 2 12.50 13.07 15.28
CA ASN A 2 11.09 13.37 14.99
C ASN A 2 10.42 12.17 14.32
N ASN A 3 9.67 11.40 15.11
CA ASN A 3 8.85 10.28 14.65
C ASN A 3 7.59 10.83 13.97
N LYS A 4 7.65 11.19 12.68
CA LYS A 4 6.44 11.53 11.91
C LYS A 4 5.68 10.25 11.55
N VAL A 5 4.45 10.15 12.04
CA VAL A 5 3.45 9.14 11.61
C VAL A 5 3.09 9.45 10.16
N TRP A 6 3.07 8.44 9.28
CA TRP A 6 2.57 8.63 7.92
C TRP A 6 1.08 8.97 8.02
N ASP A 7 0.67 10.07 7.41
CA ASP A 7 -0.67 10.67 7.57
C ASP A 7 -1.71 10.08 6.61
N GLY A 8 -1.41 8.93 6.01
CA GLY A 8 -2.24 8.28 5.00
C GLY A 8 -2.15 8.93 3.62
N LYS A 9 -1.32 9.97 3.43
CA LYS A 9 -1.27 10.67 2.14
C LYS A 9 -0.45 9.91 1.12
N ILE A 10 -1.10 9.38 0.08
CA ILE A 10 -0.45 8.61 -1.01
C ILE A 10 0.54 9.49 -1.77
N SER A 11 0.16 10.74 -2.04
CA SER A 11 0.96 11.75 -2.74
C SER A 11 2.31 11.99 -2.07
N SER A 12 2.40 11.85 -0.74
CA SER A 12 3.62 12.02 0.05
C SER A 12 4.62 10.86 -0.10
N LEU A 13 4.19 9.73 -0.67
CA LEU A 13 5.06 8.57 -0.91
C LEU A 13 6.02 8.82 -2.09
N PRO A 14 7.20 8.17 -2.10
CA PRO A 14 8.15 8.28 -3.20
C PRO A 14 7.52 7.96 -4.56
N ALA A 15 7.91 8.69 -5.61
CA ALA A 15 7.40 8.49 -6.96
C ALA A 15 7.60 7.04 -7.45
N GLU A 16 8.77 6.47 -7.16
CA GLU A 16 9.12 5.11 -7.55
C GLU A 16 8.21 4.06 -6.86
N PHE A 17 7.88 4.25 -5.58
CA PHE A 17 6.92 3.41 -4.88
C PHE A 17 5.53 3.49 -5.52
N LYS A 18 5.06 4.70 -5.83
CA LYS A 18 3.75 4.90 -6.49
C LYS A 18 3.70 4.19 -7.84
N THR A 19 4.75 4.31 -8.66
CA THR A 19 4.85 3.60 -9.94
C THR A 19 4.80 2.09 -9.76
N GLN A 20 5.57 1.54 -8.82
CA GLN A 20 5.57 0.10 -8.56
C GLN A 20 4.23 -0.40 -8.00
N LEU A 21 3.59 0.37 -7.12
CA LEU A 21 2.27 0.08 -6.56
C LEU A 21 1.20 0.04 -7.66
N LEU A 22 1.19 1.02 -8.57
CA LEU A 22 0.30 1.03 -9.72
C LEU A 22 0.56 -0.17 -10.64
N GLY A 23 1.83 -0.55 -10.85
CA GLY A 23 2.18 -1.75 -11.62
C GLY A 23 1.71 -3.05 -10.97
N MET A 24 1.62 -3.12 -9.63
CA MET A 24 1.00 -4.26 -8.94
C MET A 24 -0.52 -4.29 -9.17
N LEU A 25 -1.18 -3.14 -9.16
CA LEU A 25 -2.62 -2.98 -9.40
C LEU A 25 -3.02 -3.16 -10.88
N ASP A 26 -2.06 -3.11 -11.81
CA ASP A 26 -2.27 -3.43 -13.23
C ASP A 26 -2.27 -4.96 -13.51
N ARG A 27 -1.95 -5.79 -12.51
CA ARG A 27 -1.98 -7.25 -12.68
C ARG A 27 -3.43 -7.76 -12.73
N PRO A 28 -3.76 -8.69 -13.65
CA PRO A 28 -5.13 -9.14 -13.86
C PRO A 28 -5.73 -9.90 -12.68
N ASP A 29 -4.89 -10.44 -11.80
CA ASP A 29 -5.30 -11.18 -10.61
C ASP A 29 -5.45 -10.30 -9.37
N VAL A 30 -5.18 -9.00 -9.44
CA VAL A 30 -5.22 -8.05 -8.30
C VAL A 30 -6.37 -7.06 -8.50
N ILE A 31 -7.22 -6.90 -7.48
CA ILE A 31 -8.38 -5.99 -7.54
C ILE A 31 -8.20 -4.74 -6.69
N ALA A 32 -7.42 -4.82 -5.62
CA ALA A 32 -7.20 -3.71 -4.70
C ALA A 32 -5.94 -3.91 -3.86
N VAL A 33 -5.54 -2.85 -3.16
CA VAL A 33 -4.46 -2.87 -2.19
C VAL A 33 -4.93 -2.30 -0.84
N ARG A 34 -4.42 -2.82 0.26
CA ARG A 34 -4.48 -2.16 1.57
C ARG A 34 -3.07 -1.74 1.97
N LEU A 35 -2.91 -0.51 2.44
CA LEU A 35 -1.61 0.00 2.85
C LEU A 35 -1.54 0.02 4.37
N GLY A 36 -0.43 -0.44 4.93
CA GLY A 36 -0.14 -0.32 6.34
C GLY A 36 0.07 1.14 6.73
N ILE A 37 -0.71 1.62 7.68
CA ILE A 37 -0.54 2.91 8.36
C ILE A 37 0.49 2.72 9.49
N THR A 38 1.58 2.03 9.19
CA THR A 38 2.63 1.72 10.16
C THR A 38 3.65 2.86 10.17
N GLY A 39 3.86 3.47 11.33
CA GLY A 39 4.61 4.72 11.50
C GLY A 39 6.04 4.71 10.97
N LYS A 40 6.53 5.95 10.70
CA LYS A 40 7.77 6.35 10.02
C LYS A 40 7.78 6.05 8.52
N GLY A 41 7.31 7.05 7.77
CA GLY A 41 7.32 7.04 6.31
C GLY A 41 8.72 6.84 5.75
N ILE A 42 8.88 5.72 5.04
CA ILE A 42 9.72 5.63 3.84
C ILE A 42 8.97 4.86 2.74
N GLN A 43 8.26 3.77 3.05
CA GLN A 43 7.30 3.09 2.17
C GLN A 43 6.43 2.14 3.02
N PRO A 44 5.09 2.19 2.97
CA PRO A 44 4.25 1.30 3.79
C PRO A 44 4.32 -0.12 3.25
N ASN A 45 4.37 -1.11 4.15
CA ASN A 45 3.99 -2.47 3.77
C ASN A 45 2.57 -2.43 3.21
N TYR A 46 2.25 -3.35 2.29
CA TYR A 46 0.90 -3.41 1.73
C TYR A 46 0.42 -4.84 1.51
N GLN A 47 -0.89 -5.00 1.39
CA GLN A 47 -1.55 -6.26 1.07
C GLN A 47 -2.23 -6.13 -0.28
N LEU A 48 -1.92 -7.05 -1.20
CA LEU A 48 -2.65 -7.19 -2.46
C LEU A 48 -3.87 -8.07 -2.22
N ILE A 49 -5.04 -7.59 -2.62
CA ILE A 49 -6.28 -8.36 -2.62
C ILE A 49 -6.47 -8.90 -4.03
N HIS A 50 -6.61 -10.22 -4.14
CA HIS A 50 -6.76 -10.90 -5.41
C HIS A 50 -8.22 -11.17 -5.77
N VAL A 51 -8.48 -11.47 -7.05
CA VAL A 51 -9.83 -11.78 -7.58
C VAL A 51 -10.51 -12.97 -6.89
N ASP A 52 -9.72 -13.90 -6.35
CA ASP A 52 -10.18 -15.07 -5.58
C ASP A 52 -10.33 -14.78 -4.07
N ASN A 53 -10.21 -13.50 -3.67
CA ASN A 53 -10.16 -13.01 -2.31
C ASN A 53 -8.94 -13.48 -1.49
N SER A 54 -7.97 -14.13 -2.11
CA SER A 54 -6.68 -14.36 -1.44
C SER A 54 -5.96 -13.03 -1.20
N VAL A 55 -5.09 -13.03 -0.19
CA VAL A 55 -4.32 -11.85 0.19
C VAL A 55 -2.82 -12.18 0.15
N THR A 56 -2.06 -11.36 -0.56
CA THR A 56 -0.60 -11.42 -0.54
C THR A 56 -0.03 -10.23 0.22
N THR A 57 0.70 -10.51 1.30
CA THR A 57 1.41 -9.49 2.06
C THR A 57 2.74 -9.12 1.40
N MET A 58 3.00 -7.83 1.26
CA MET A 58 4.13 -7.26 0.55
C MET A 58 4.90 -6.29 1.44
N ASN A 59 6.22 -6.39 1.41
CA ASN A 59 7.10 -5.44 2.07
C ASN A 59 7.22 -4.16 1.22
N GLY A 60 6.94 -3.01 1.83
CA GLY A 60 6.90 -1.72 1.14
C GLY A 60 8.26 -1.26 0.62
N ALA A 61 9.34 -1.62 1.32
CA ALA A 61 10.69 -1.16 1.00
C ALA A 61 11.27 -1.80 -0.26
N ASN A 62 10.83 -3.01 -0.61
CA ASN A 62 11.39 -3.78 -1.72
C ASN A 62 10.35 -4.41 -2.65
N HIS A 63 9.05 -4.22 -2.39
CA HIS A 63 7.94 -4.80 -3.13
C HIS A 63 8.03 -6.33 -3.30
N LYS A 64 8.60 -7.03 -2.30
CA LYS A 64 8.65 -8.50 -2.26
C LYS A 64 7.62 -9.05 -1.29
N LYS A 65 7.22 -10.30 -1.50
CA LYS A 65 6.36 -11.04 -0.57
C LYS A 65 7.00 -11.04 0.81
N PHE A 66 6.18 -10.80 1.82
CA PHE A 66 6.56 -10.83 3.22
C PHE A 66 5.90 -12.07 3.85
N GLU A 67 6.69 -12.94 4.48
CA GLU A 67 6.18 -14.23 5.01
C GLU A 67 5.30 -14.06 6.25
N ARG A 68 5.33 -12.88 6.88
CA ARG A 68 4.64 -12.56 8.13
C ARG A 68 3.40 -11.70 7.90
N ALA A 69 2.26 -12.34 7.68
CA ALA A 69 0.97 -11.66 7.59
C ALA A 69 0.47 -11.13 8.95
N ASP A 70 0.99 -11.68 10.05
CA ASP A 70 0.67 -11.39 11.45
C ASP A 70 1.11 -10.00 11.94
N GLU A 71 1.97 -9.30 11.19
CA GLU A 71 2.37 -7.91 11.50
C GLU A 71 1.40 -6.85 10.94
N PHE A 72 0.40 -7.26 10.15
CA PHE A 72 -0.67 -6.37 9.69
C PHE A 72 -1.79 -6.31 10.72
N ASP A 73 -1.65 -5.40 11.68
CA ASP A 73 -2.74 -5.02 12.56
C ASP A 73 -3.87 -4.39 11.73
N GLU A 74 -5.03 -5.07 11.66
CA GLU A 74 -6.20 -4.63 10.89
C GLU A 74 -6.71 -3.25 11.31
N THR A 75 -6.35 -2.76 12.51
CA THR A 75 -6.69 -1.42 12.96
C THR A 75 -5.81 -0.32 12.37
N ASN A 76 -4.69 -0.69 11.73
CA ASN A 76 -3.68 0.19 11.18
C ASN A 76 -3.45 -0.04 9.67
N ILE A 77 -4.52 -0.31 8.93
CA ILE A 77 -4.49 -0.41 7.46
C ILE A 77 -5.55 0.47 6.82
N THR A 78 -5.33 0.88 5.58
CA THR A 78 -6.36 1.54 4.79
C THR A 78 -7.50 0.57 4.46
N ALA A 79 -8.66 1.14 4.13
CA ALA A 79 -9.65 0.41 3.34
C ALA A 79 -9.02 -0.10 2.02
N PRO A 80 -9.61 -1.12 1.35
CA PRO A 80 -9.21 -1.50 0.01
C PRO A 80 -9.21 -0.30 -0.94
N LEU A 81 -8.07 -0.03 -1.56
CA LEU A 81 -7.88 1.01 -2.57
C LEU A 81 -7.66 0.36 -3.92
N THR A 82 -8.51 0.70 -4.88
CA THR A 82 -8.35 0.29 -6.27
C THR A 82 -7.28 1.13 -6.95
N ARG A 83 -6.93 0.73 -8.18
CA ARG A 83 -6.10 1.57 -9.06
C ARG A 83 -6.68 2.98 -9.23
N CYS A 84 -7.99 3.09 -9.40
CA CYS A 84 -8.66 4.38 -9.60
C CYS A 84 -8.53 5.27 -8.36
N ASP A 85 -8.68 4.70 -7.16
CA ASP A 85 -8.54 5.42 -5.90
C ASP A 85 -7.10 5.95 -5.74
N ILE A 86 -6.10 5.10 -5.94
CA ILE A 86 -4.68 5.49 -5.86
C ILE A 86 -4.35 6.58 -6.87
N THR A 87 -4.80 6.44 -8.13
CA THR A 87 -4.59 7.48 -9.15
C THR A 87 -5.25 8.79 -8.77
N THR A 88 -6.47 8.76 -8.24
CA THR A 88 -7.19 9.96 -7.79
C THR A 88 -6.44 10.63 -6.64
N MET A 89 -6.05 9.87 -5.62
CA MET A 89 -5.31 10.39 -4.46
C MET A 89 -4.00 11.08 -4.87
N ILE A 90 -3.28 10.52 -5.84
CA ILE A 90 -2.06 11.12 -6.41
C ILE A 90 -2.37 12.48 -7.05
N LEU A 91 -3.44 12.56 -7.85
CA LEU A 91 -3.82 13.77 -8.58
C LEU A 91 -4.36 14.86 -7.65
N THR A 92 -5.05 14.49 -6.57
CA THR A 92 -5.65 15.43 -5.62
C THR A 92 -4.74 15.81 -4.46
N GLY A 93 -3.52 15.27 -4.40
CA GLY A 93 -2.60 15.52 -3.29
C GLY A 93 -3.04 14.89 -1.95
N GLN A 94 -3.89 13.85 -2.04
CA GLN A 94 -4.25 13.00 -0.91
C GLN A 94 -3.32 11.81 -0.80
#